data_AF-A0A2A5A8F5-F1
#
_entry.id   AF-A0A2A5A8F5-F1
#
_cell.length_a   1.000
_cell.length_b   1.000
_cell.length_c   1.000
_cell.angle_alpha   90.00
_cell.angle_beta   90.00
_cell.angle_gamma   90.00
#
_symmetry.space_group_name_H-M   'P 1'
#
loop_
_entity.id
_entity.type
_entity.pdbx_description
1 polymer ?
#
loop_
_entity_poly.entity_id
_entity_poly.type
_entity_poly.pdbx_seq_one_letter_code
_entity_poly.pdbx_strand_id
1 'polypeptide(L)'
;MQEEEIKKLRFIEVKNFLLFHSKVLKNQKSRVVIKDEESANWKVSKNLQYELQKLIDFLNENDVIKDKFQDEIIQYQEIKNIVDDEKNREDIKIAQEVFDKIENIREQIKIKQYQI
;
A
#
# COMPACT_ATOMS: atom_id res chain seq x y z
N MET A 1 21.31 10.22 -23.92
CA MET A 1 20.78 11.45 -23.30
C MET A 1 19.26 11.39 -23.18
N GLN A 2 18.48 11.26 -24.28
CA GLN A 2 17.01 11.20 -24.21
C GLN A 2 16.42 9.95 -23.50
N GLU A 3 17.03 8.77 -23.65
CA GLU A 3 16.48 7.53 -23.09
C GLU A 3 16.56 7.46 -21.55
N GLU A 4 17.65 7.97 -20.97
CA GLU A 4 17.82 8.04 -19.52
C GLU A 4 16.80 9.00 -18.90
N GLU A 5 16.60 10.18 -19.50
CA GLU A 5 15.58 11.15 -19.07
C GLU A 5 14.17 10.56 -19.09
N ILE A 6 13.83 9.79 -20.15
CA ILE A 6 12.54 9.08 -20.24
C ILE A 6 12.40 8.04 -19.12
N LYS A 7 13.47 7.29 -18.81
CA LYS A 7 13.47 6.35 -17.68
C LYS A 7 13.26 7.09 -16.35
N LYS A 8 13.92 8.24 -16.13
CA LYS A 8 13.72 9.07 -14.92
C LYS A 8 12.27 9.50 -14.77
N LEU A 9 11.66 10.00 -15.85
CA LEU A 9 10.27 10.44 -15.87
C LEU A 9 9.31 9.30 -15.52
N ARG A 10 9.47 8.12 -16.13
CA ARG A 10 8.65 6.94 -15.83
C ARG A 10 8.73 6.53 -14.35
N PHE A 11 9.92 6.57 -13.75
CA PHE A 11 10.05 6.26 -12.32
C PHE A 11 9.38 7.29 -11.41
N ILE A 12 9.40 8.59 -11.79
CA ILE A 12 8.66 9.64 -11.07
C ILE A 12 7.14 9.40 -11.17
N GLU A 13 6.64 9.02 -12.35
CA GLU A 13 5.23 8.68 -12.55
C GLU A 13 4.81 7.49 -11.69
N VAL A 14 5.60 6.41 -11.68
CA VAL A 14 5.34 5.24 -10.82
C VAL A 14 5.39 5.62 -9.35
N LYS A 15 6.38 6.42 -8.91
CA LYS A 15 6.43 6.93 -7.53
C LYS A 15 5.15 7.68 -7.16
N ASN A 16 4.70 8.60 -8.01
CA ASN A 16 3.49 9.39 -7.77
C ASN A 16 2.24 8.50 -7.73
N PHE A 17 2.16 7.52 -8.63
CA PHE A 17 1.10 6.51 -8.64
C PHE A 17 1.04 5.72 -7.33
N LEU A 18 2.19 5.27 -6.81
CA LEU A 18 2.25 4.55 -5.52
C LEU A 18 1.88 5.45 -4.34
N LEU A 19 2.32 6.71 -4.34
CA LEU A 19 1.93 7.69 -3.32
C LEU A 19 0.43 8.00 -3.34
N PHE A 20 -0.20 7.98 -4.51
CA PHE A 20 -1.65 8.07 -4.62
C PHE A 20 -2.32 6.80 -4.09
N HIS A 21 -1.88 5.62 -4.53
CA HIS A 21 -2.49 4.34 -4.13
C HIS A 21 -2.36 4.07 -2.63
N SER A 22 -1.25 4.44 -1.99
CA SER A 22 -1.13 4.34 -0.53
C SER A 22 -2.23 5.13 0.23
N LYS A 23 -2.67 6.28 -0.30
CA LYS A 23 -3.82 7.00 0.26
C LYS A 23 -5.13 6.24 0.05
N VAL A 24 -5.31 5.63 -1.12
CA VAL A 24 -6.49 4.79 -1.43
C VAL A 24 -6.55 3.60 -0.46
N LEU A 25 -5.42 2.92 -0.24
CA LEU A 25 -5.30 1.80 0.69
C LEU A 25 -5.61 2.23 2.14
N LYS A 26 -5.07 3.37 2.60
CA LYS A 26 -5.34 3.92 3.93
C LYS A 26 -6.82 4.25 4.17
N ASN A 27 -7.57 4.52 3.10
CA ASN A 27 -8.99 4.81 3.16
C ASN A 27 -9.89 3.56 3.08
N GLN A 28 -9.32 2.36 2.95
CA GLN A 28 -10.07 1.10 2.98
C GLN A 28 -10.46 0.71 4.42
N LYS A 29 -11.17 1.63 5.08
CA LYS A 29 -11.60 1.54 6.48
C LYS A 29 -13.11 1.33 6.56
N SER A 30 -13.52 0.48 7.48
CA SER A 30 -14.94 0.29 7.83
C SER A 30 -15.14 0.68 9.29
N ARG A 31 -16.03 1.66 9.54
CA ARG A 31 -16.26 2.18 10.89
C ARG A 31 -16.90 1.11 11.78
N VAL A 32 -16.41 1.00 13.01
CA VAL A 32 -17.01 0.18 14.06
C VAL A 32 -17.52 1.08 15.15
N VAL A 33 -18.76 0.85 15.56
CA VAL A 33 -19.36 1.53 16.71
C VAL A 33 -19.24 0.59 17.90
N ILE A 34 -18.40 0.96 18.87
CA ILE A 34 -18.30 0.29 20.15
C ILE A 34 -19.10 1.15 21.14
N LYS A 35 -20.13 0.58 21.76
CA LYS A 35 -20.84 1.26 22.85
C LYS A 35 -19.82 1.46 23.98
N ASP A 36 -19.70 2.69 24.47
CA ASP A 36 -18.82 3.13 25.57
C ASP A 36 -17.39 3.57 25.19
N GLU A 37 -17.02 3.63 23.90
CA GLU A 37 -15.78 4.28 23.46
C GLU A 37 -16.02 5.61 22.72
N GLU A 38 -15.34 6.68 23.14
CA GLU A 38 -15.40 8.00 22.49
C GLU A 38 -14.58 8.05 21.17
N SER A 39 -13.62 7.14 21.00
CA SER A 39 -12.72 7.11 19.84
C SER A 39 -13.31 6.36 18.64
N ALA A 40 -13.05 6.88 17.44
CA ALA A 40 -13.42 6.21 16.20
C ALA A 40 -12.58 4.93 15.98
N ASN A 41 -13.23 3.77 16.03
CA ASN A 41 -12.64 2.48 15.69
C ASN A 41 -12.88 2.11 14.24
N TRP A 42 -11.89 1.45 13.64
CA TRP A 42 -11.92 1.06 12.24
C TRP A 42 -11.48 -0.39 12.09
N LYS A 43 -12.24 -1.15 11.30
CA LYS A 43 -11.87 -2.44 10.73
C LYS A 43 -11.33 -2.24 9.32
N VAL A 44 -10.68 -3.26 8.79
CA VAL A 44 -10.24 -3.30 7.39
C VAL A 44 -11.45 -3.58 6.49
N SER A 45 -11.63 -2.77 5.45
CA SER A 45 -12.65 -3.03 4.42
C SER A 45 -12.30 -4.28 3.62
N LYS A 46 -13.33 -5.06 3.23
CA LYS A 46 -13.17 -6.23 2.35
C LYS A 46 -12.50 -5.89 1.01
N ASN A 47 -12.56 -4.61 0.59
CA ASN A 47 -11.95 -4.15 -0.65
C ASN A 47 -10.43 -3.96 -0.57
N LEU A 48 -9.83 -3.91 0.62
CA LEU A 48 -8.38 -3.68 0.75
C LEU A 48 -7.56 -4.76 0.05
N GLN A 49 -7.98 -6.02 0.16
CA GLN A 49 -7.32 -7.16 -0.48
C GLN A 49 -7.27 -6.99 -2.01
N TYR A 50 -8.37 -6.53 -2.60
CA TYR A 50 -8.48 -6.30 -4.04
C TYR A 50 -7.60 -5.15 -4.51
N GLU A 51 -7.58 -4.04 -3.78
CA GLU A 51 -6.72 -2.89 -4.09
C GLU A 51 -5.22 -3.23 -3.93
N LEU A 52 -4.86 -4.05 -2.95
CA LEU A 52 -3.49 -4.57 -2.81
C LEU A 52 -3.11 -5.46 -3.99
N GLN A 53 -4.00 -6.37 -4.41
CA GLN A 53 -3.73 -7.26 -5.54
C GLN A 53 -3.46 -6.48 -6.83
N LYS A 54 -4.31 -5.50 -7.16
CA LYS A 54 -4.09 -4.61 -8.31
C LYS A 54 -2.73 -3.92 -8.29
N LEU A 55 -2.34 -3.41 -7.13
CA LEU A 55 -1.08 -2.69 -6.97
C LEU A 55 0.12 -3.62 -7.16
N ILE A 56 0.03 -4.83 -6.59
CA ILE A 56 1.05 -5.88 -6.74
C ILE A 56 1.16 -6.31 -8.21
N ASP A 57 0.04 -6.50 -8.90
CA ASP A 57 0.02 -6.90 -10.31
C ASP A 57 0.67 -5.82 -11.19
N PHE A 58 0.26 -4.55 -11.03
CA PHE A 58 0.87 -3.42 -11.73
C PHE A 58 2.39 -3.36 -11.56
N LEU A 59 2.88 -3.57 -10.33
CA LEU A 59 4.32 -3.55 -10.04
C LEU A 59 5.07 -4.76 -10.64
N ASN A 60 4.38 -5.89 -10.87
CA ASN A 60 4.96 -7.10 -11.46
C ASN A 60 4.85 -7.15 -13.00
N GLU A 61 4.03 -6.30 -13.63
CA GLU A 61 3.85 -6.27 -15.09
C GLU A 61 5.12 -5.87 -15.86
N ASN A 62 6.08 -5.22 -15.21
CA ASN A 62 7.30 -4.74 -15.84
C ASN A 62 8.53 -5.06 -14.97
N ASP A 63 9.49 -5.82 -15.51
CA ASP A 63 10.68 -6.26 -14.76
C ASP A 63 11.52 -5.10 -14.20
N VAL A 64 11.63 -3.99 -14.93
CA VAL A 64 12.40 -2.82 -14.48
C VAL A 64 11.71 -2.12 -13.29
N ILE A 65 10.38 -2.05 -13.30
CA ILE A 65 9.60 -1.54 -12.16
C ILE A 65 9.71 -2.53 -11.00
N LYS A 66 9.48 -3.82 -11.26
CA LYS A 66 9.54 -4.88 -10.27
C LYS A 66 10.86 -4.86 -9.50
N ASP A 67 11.98 -4.85 -10.21
CA ASP A 67 13.31 -4.83 -9.60
C ASP A 67 13.53 -3.58 -8.74
N LYS A 68 12.97 -2.43 -9.15
CA LYS A 68 13.14 -1.16 -8.42
C LYS A 68 12.25 -1.05 -7.18
N PHE A 69 11.10 -1.72 -7.18
CA PHE A 69 10.07 -1.64 -6.14
C PHE A 69 9.85 -2.97 -5.40
N GLN A 70 10.83 -3.87 -5.45
CA GLN A 70 10.68 -5.23 -4.91
C GLN A 70 10.37 -5.24 -3.40
N ASP A 71 10.99 -4.34 -2.62
CA ASP A 71 10.72 -4.21 -1.20
C ASP A 71 9.26 -3.80 -0.93
N GLU A 72 8.72 -2.87 -1.72
CA GLU A 72 7.33 -2.45 -1.61
C GLU A 72 6.38 -3.59 -2.00
N ILE A 73 6.70 -4.35 -3.05
CA ILE A 73 5.91 -5.53 -3.46
C ILE A 73 5.82 -6.54 -2.31
N ILE A 74 6.95 -6.87 -1.68
CA ILE A 74 6.99 -7.80 -0.55
C ILE A 74 6.13 -7.28 0.60
N GLN A 75 6.28 -6.01 0.99
CA GLN A 75 5.50 -5.42 2.06
C GLN A 75 3.99 -5.38 1.75
N TYR A 76 3.60 -5.09 0.50
CA TYR A 76 2.19 -5.17 0.09
C TYR A 76 1.65 -6.61 0.11
N GLN A 77 2.46 -7.60 -0.27
CA GLN A 77 2.09 -9.01 -0.18
C GLN A 77 1.90 -9.46 1.27
N GLU A 78 2.76 -9.02 2.19
CA GLU A 78 2.60 -9.28 3.63
C GLU A 78 1.28 -8.72 4.16
N ILE A 79 0.97 -7.46 3.85
CA ILE A 79 -0.32 -6.85 4.23
C ILE A 79 -1.49 -7.64 3.64
N LYS A 80 -1.40 -8.01 2.36
CA LYS A 80 -2.43 -8.79 1.66
C LYS A 80 -2.69 -10.11 2.40
N ASN A 81 -1.65 -10.82 2.80
CA ASN A 81 -1.77 -12.09 3.52
C ASN A 81 -2.41 -11.91 4.89
N ILE A 82 -2.11 -10.82 5.60
CA ILE A 82 -2.77 -10.50 6.88
C ILE A 82 -4.27 -10.32 6.67
N VAL A 83 -4.66 -9.56 5.64
CA VAL A 83 -6.07 -9.20 5.41
C VAL A 83 -6.85 -10.22 4.60
N ASP A 84 -6.24 -11.36 4.22
CA ASP A 84 -6.91 -12.48 3.56
C ASP A 84 -7.87 -13.20 4.52
N ASP A 85 -7.47 -13.30 5.80
CA ASP A 85 -8.31 -13.82 6.88
C ASP A 85 -9.39 -12.81 7.30
N GLU A 86 -10.65 -13.25 7.31
CA GLU A 86 -11.78 -12.43 7.77
C GLU A 86 -11.65 -12.02 9.24
N LYS A 87 -11.12 -12.91 10.10
CA LYS A 87 -10.92 -12.60 11.51
C LYS A 87 -9.96 -11.43 11.70
N ASN A 88 -8.89 -11.40 10.90
CA ASN A 88 -7.90 -10.33 10.94
C ASN A 88 -8.48 -9.00 10.47
N ARG A 89 -9.32 -9.01 9.42
CA ARG A 89 -10.00 -7.79 8.96
C ARG A 89 -10.93 -7.20 10.02
N GLU A 90 -11.50 -8.07 10.84
CA GLU A 90 -12.42 -7.71 11.91
C GLU A 90 -11.76 -7.29 13.22
N ASP A 91 -10.47 -7.59 13.41
CA ASP A 91 -9.73 -7.19 14.60
C ASP A 91 -9.23 -5.74 14.46
N ILE A 92 -9.54 -4.92 15.46
CA ILE A 92 -9.22 -3.49 15.46
C ILE A 92 -7.72 -3.25 15.62
N LYS A 93 -7.02 -4.05 16.42
CA LYS A 93 -5.57 -3.92 16.61
C LYS A 93 -4.84 -4.31 15.34
N ILE A 94 -5.26 -5.41 14.70
CA ILE A 94 -4.71 -5.83 13.41
C ILE A 94 -5.00 -4.77 12.34
N ALA A 95 -6.20 -4.18 12.33
CA ALA A 95 -6.51 -3.09 11.41
C ALA A 95 -5.58 -1.88 11.61
N GLN A 96 -5.28 -1.49 12.86
CA GLN A 96 -4.32 -0.43 13.15
C GLN A 96 -2.93 -0.78 12.61
N GLU A 97 -2.42 -1.97 12.89
CA GLU A 97 -1.12 -2.45 12.39
C GLU A 97 -1.06 -2.45 10.85
N VAL A 98 -2.13 -2.88 10.19
CA VAL A 98 -2.24 -2.85 8.72
C VAL A 98 -2.12 -1.42 8.18
N PHE A 99 -2.84 -0.46 8.76
CA PHE A 99 -2.77 0.92 8.28
C PHE A 99 -1.44 1.60 8.60
N ASP A 100 -0.81 1.26 9.72
CA ASP A 100 0.53 1.74 10.07
C ASP A 100 1.58 1.19 9.11
N LYS A 101 1.49 -0.09 8.72
CA LYS A 101 2.35 -0.66 7.66
C LYS A 101 2.16 0.07 6.33
N ILE A 102 0.91 0.33 5.92
CA ILE A 102 0.63 1.09 4.68
C ILE A 102 1.25 2.50 4.74
N GLU A 103 1.16 3.19 5.88
CA GLU A 103 1.78 4.51 6.06
C GLU A 103 3.31 4.43 6.02
N ASN A 104 3.91 3.42 6.66
CA ASN A 104 5.35 3.22 6.64
C ASN A 104 5.88 3.01 5.21
N ILE A 105 5.19 2.19 4.40
CA ILE A 105 5.54 2.00 2.98
C ILE A 105 5.46 3.34 2.24
N ARG A 106 4.41 4.13 2.49
CA ARG A 106 4.25 5.46 1.88
C ARG A 106 5.41 6.39 2.23
N GLU A 107 5.82 6.45 3.48
CA GLU A 107 6.95 7.28 3.90
C GLU A 107 8.26 6.82 3.25
N GLN A 108 8.50 5.51 3.16
CA GLN A 108 9.66 4.96 2.43
C GLN A 108 9.67 5.41 0.97
N ILE A 109 8.53 5.32 0.27
CA ILE A 109 8.42 5.77 -1.13
C ILE A 109 8.71 7.27 -1.26
N LYS A 110 8.24 8.11 -0.32
CA LYS A 110 8.49 9.56 -0.36
C LYS A 110 9.99 9.87 -0.30
N ILE A 111 10.70 9.25 0.65
CA ILE A 111 12.12 9.51 0.88
C ILE A 111 13.02 8.80 -0.11
N LYS A 112 12.55 7.73 -0.77
CA LYS A 112 13.31 7.03 -1.83
C LYS A 112 13.72 8.03 -2.92
N GLN A 113 15.03 8.20 -3.03
CA GLN A 113 15.69 8.84 -4.16
C GLN A 113 16.03 7.74 -5.17
N TYR A 114 15.38 7.76 -6.33
CA TYR A 114 15.70 6.83 -7.40
C TYR A 114 16.98 7.31 -8.07
N GLN A 115 18.13 6.76 -7.65
CA GLN A 115 19.36 6.87 -8.42
C GLN A 115 19.10 6.16 -9.76
N ILE A 116 19.26 6.91 -10.86
CA ILE A 116 19.21 6.44 -12.25
C ILE A 116 20.63 6.48 -12.77
#